data_AF-A0A1W9NZW8-F1
#
_entry.id   AF-A0A1W9NZW8-F1
#
_cell.length_a   1.000
_cell.length_b   1.000
_cell.length_c   1.000
_cell.angle_alpha   90.00
_cell.angle_beta   90.00
_cell.angle_gamma   90.00
#
_symmetry.space_group_name_H-M   'P 1'
#
loop_
_entity.id
_entity.type
_entity.pdbx_description
1 polymer ?
#
loop_
_entity_poly.entity_id
_entity_poly.type
_entity_poly.pdbx_seq_one_letter_code
_entity_poly.pdbx_strand_id
1 'polypeptide(L)'
;MSNIEIDPEEFQKSITKELDIIKNRVRNLIGNTHWEEEGRYKEAILRNVIKRLLPSNLSIGTGFVIKKNNGNTQISNQIDIIIYDNTV
;
A
#
# COMPACT_ATOMS: atom_id res chain seq x y z
N MET A 1 -28.11 13.09 -24.53
CA MET A 1 -26.94 12.59 -23.76
C MET A 1 -27.37 12.52 -22.32
N SER A 2 -27.36 11.34 -21.69
CA SER A 2 -27.62 11.23 -20.25
C SER A 2 -26.48 11.89 -19.49
N ASN A 3 -26.79 12.77 -18.54
CA ASN A 3 -25.79 13.28 -17.61
C ASN A 3 -25.30 12.10 -16.77
N ILE A 4 -24.05 11.72 -16.97
CA ILE A 4 -23.37 10.75 -16.10
C ILE A 4 -22.96 11.54 -14.86
N GLU A 5 -23.67 11.32 -13.76
CA GLU A 5 -23.27 11.84 -12.46
C GLU A 5 -22.04 11.05 -11.98
N ILE A 6 -20.89 11.71 -11.94
CA ILE A 6 -19.65 11.15 -11.41
C ILE A 6 -19.56 11.60 -9.95
N ASP A 7 -19.48 10.64 -9.03
CA ASP A 7 -19.27 10.90 -7.60
C ASP A 7 -17.90 10.33 -7.14
N PRO A 8 -16.83 11.14 -7.15
CA PRO A 8 -15.52 10.72 -6.67
C PRO A 8 -15.49 10.43 -5.17
N GLU A 9 -16.39 11.02 -4.38
CA GLU A 9 -16.41 10.83 -2.93
C GLU A 9 -16.94 9.43 -2.58
N GLU A 10 -18.05 9.00 -3.19
CA GLU A 10 -18.52 7.61 -3.01
C GLU A 10 -17.49 6.61 -3.54
N PHE A 11 -16.81 6.91 -4.66
CA PHE A 11 -15.70 6.06 -5.12
C PHE A 11 -14.64 5.86 -4.02
N GLN A 12 -14.15 6.94 -3.38
CA GLN A 12 -13.18 6.81 -2.29
C GLN A 12 -13.75 6.08 -1.07
N LYS A 13 -15.00 6.38 -0.67
CA LYS A 13 -15.69 5.68 0.42
C LYS A 13 -15.80 4.18 0.16
N SER A 14 -16.05 3.77 -1.08
CA SER A 14 -16.15 2.37 -1.47
C SER A 14 -14.81 1.62 -1.26
N ILE A 15 -13.69 2.25 -1.58
CA ILE A 15 -12.34 1.72 -1.33
C ILE A 15 -12.06 1.59 0.17
N THR A 16 -12.46 2.60 0.97
CA THR A 16 -12.33 2.53 2.43
C THR A 16 -13.15 1.38 3.03
N LYS A 17 -14.39 1.18 2.58
CA LYS A 17 -15.24 0.07 3.01
C LYS A 17 -14.60 -1.29 2.68
N GLU A 18 -14.01 -1.45 1.49
CA GLU A 18 -13.28 -2.67 1.11
C GLU A 18 -12.14 -2.97 2.10
N LEU A 19 -11.29 -1.97 2.40
CA LEU A 19 -10.19 -2.08 3.35
C LEU A 19 -10.66 -2.48 4.75
N ASP A 20 -11.73 -1.84 5.25
CA ASP A 20 -12.27 -2.11 6.58
C ASP A 20 -12.82 -3.53 6.73
N ILE A 21 -13.41 -4.08 5.68
CA ILE A 21 -13.92 -5.45 5.66
C ILE A 21 -12.77 -6.46 5.72
N ILE A 22 -11.67 -6.21 5.00
CA ILE A 22 -10.60 -7.20 4.82
C ILE A 22 -9.51 -7.14 5.90
N LYS A 23 -9.29 -5.98 6.55
CA LYS A 23 -8.17 -5.76 7.49
C LYS A 23 -8.11 -6.72 8.68
N ASN A 24 -9.26 -7.25 9.11
CA ASN A 24 -9.36 -8.12 10.29
C ASN A 24 -9.47 -9.62 9.94
N ARG A 25 -9.44 -10.00 8.65
CA ARG A 25 -9.64 -11.42 8.26
C ARG A 25 -8.64 -12.37 8.91
N VAL A 26 -7.35 -12.01 8.94
CA VAL A 26 -6.33 -12.82 9.62
C VAL A 26 -6.57 -12.86 11.13
N ARG A 27 -6.83 -11.71 11.78
CA ARG A 27 -7.18 -11.66 13.20
C ARG A 27 -8.38 -12.54 13.55
N ASN A 28 -9.41 -12.53 12.71
CA ASN A 28 -10.60 -13.36 12.89
C ASN A 28 -10.30 -14.86 12.73
N LEU A 29 -9.25 -15.22 11.98
CA LEU A 29 -8.84 -16.61 11.77
C LEU A 29 -7.94 -17.14 12.89
N ILE A 30 -6.93 -16.37 13.30
CA ILE A 30 -5.86 -16.84 14.21
C ILE A 30 -5.91 -16.21 15.61
N GLY A 31 -6.85 -15.29 15.86
CA GLY A 31 -6.95 -14.55 17.11
C GLY A 31 -5.73 -13.67 17.38
N ASN A 32 -5.35 -13.56 18.66
CA ASN A 32 -4.21 -12.74 19.12
C ASN A 32 -2.88 -13.51 19.13
N THR A 33 -2.81 -14.64 18.43
CA THR A 33 -1.67 -15.56 18.46
C THR A 33 -0.44 -15.00 17.76
N HIS A 34 -0.62 -14.19 16.70
CA HIS A 34 0.51 -13.69 15.89
C HIS A 34 0.28 -12.26 15.36
N TRP A 35 0.49 -11.26 16.23
CA TRP A 35 0.32 -9.84 15.89
C TRP A 35 1.17 -9.37 14.71
N GLU A 36 2.39 -9.88 14.60
CA GLU A 36 3.32 -9.50 13.53
C GLU A 36 2.80 -9.94 12.14
N GLU A 37 2.22 -11.13 12.04
CA GLU A 37 1.68 -11.66 10.79
C GLU A 37 0.41 -10.92 10.39
N GLU A 38 -0.37 -10.50 11.39
CA GLU A 38 -1.50 -9.62 11.16
C GLU A 38 -1.06 -8.24 10.65
N GLY A 39 0.03 -7.69 11.17
CA GLY A 39 0.65 -6.45 10.67
C GLY A 39 1.05 -6.58 9.20
N ARG A 40 1.84 -7.61 8.88
CA ARG A 40 2.25 -7.93 7.50
C ARG A 40 1.06 -8.09 6.56
N TYR A 41 -0.01 -8.75 7.01
CA TYR A 41 -1.23 -8.91 6.21
C TYR A 41 -1.92 -7.57 5.91
N LYS A 42 -2.03 -6.67 6.90
CA LYS A 42 -2.61 -5.34 6.70
C LYS A 42 -1.78 -4.49 5.74
N GLU A 43 -0.46 -4.56 5.84
CA GLU A 43 0.45 -3.90 4.89
C GLU A 43 0.29 -4.45 3.46
N ALA A 44 0.18 -5.77 3.31
CA ALA A 44 -0.01 -6.41 2.01
C ALA A 44 -1.33 -5.98 1.35
N ILE A 45 -2.42 -5.91 2.12
CA ILE A 45 -3.70 -5.37 1.67
C ILE A 45 -3.53 -3.93 1.16
N LEU A 46 -2.95 -3.06 1.99
CA LEU A 46 -2.80 -1.64 1.66
C LEU A 46 -1.96 -1.47 0.39
N ARG A 47 -0.86 -2.21 0.29
CA ARG A 47 0.01 -2.22 -0.90
C ARG A 47 -0.76 -2.62 -2.16
N ASN A 48 -1.61 -3.65 -2.08
CA ASN A 48 -2.40 -4.11 -3.22
C ASN A 48 -3.44 -3.07 -3.67
N VAL A 49 -4.10 -2.40 -2.72
CA VAL A 49 -5.06 -1.33 -3.04
C VAL A 49 -4.36 -0.14 -3.70
N ILE A 50 -3.23 0.31 -3.15
CA ILE A 50 -2.44 1.40 -3.75
C ILE A 50 -1.97 0.99 -5.14
N LYS A 51 -1.41 -0.22 -5.31
CA LYS A 51 -0.93 -0.74 -6.61
C LYS A 51 -1.99 -0.67 -7.70
N ARG A 52 -3.24 -1.00 -7.39
CA ARG A 52 -4.38 -0.99 -8.33
C ARG A 52 -4.72 0.42 -8.82
N LEU A 53 -4.38 1.45 -8.03
CA LEU A 53 -4.69 2.85 -8.31
C LEU A 53 -3.49 3.63 -8.88
N LEU A 54 -2.28 3.04 -8.84
CA LEU A 54 -1.08 3.70 -9.33
C LEU A 54 -1.05 3.76 -10.88
N PRO A 55 -0.62 4.89 -11.46
CA PRO A 55 -0.21 4.97 -12.85
C PRO A 55 0.91 3.98 -13.20
N SER A 56 1.01 3.61 -14.48
CA SER A 56 1.97 2.58 -14.94
C SER A 56 3.45 2.96 -14.76
N ASN A 57 3.76 4.26 -14.65
CA ASN A 57 5.11 4.77 -14.42
C ASN A 57 5.54 4.73 -12.95
N LEU A 58 4.66 4.27 -12.05
CA LEU A 58 4.95 4.12 -10.63
C LEU A 58 4.88 2.65 -10.23
N SER A 59 5.90 2.19 -9.51
CA SER A 59 5.93 0.89 -8.87
C SER A 59 5.86 1.02 -7.35
N ILE A 60 5.41 -0.06 -6.71
CA ILE A 60 5.29 -0.15 -5.26
C ILE A 60 5.99 -1.40 -4.74
N GLY A 61 6.77 -1.27 -3.68
CA GLY A 61 7.54 -2.35 -3.08
C GLY A 61 7.83 -2.14 -1.59
N THR A 62 8.71 -2.98 -1.05
CA THR A 62 9.33 -2.86 0.28
C THR A 62 10.84 -2.98 0.11
N GLY A 63 11.61 -2.31 0.97
CA GLY A 63 13.07 -2.40 0.91
C GLY A 63 13.76 -1.25 1.61
N PHE A 64 14.96 -0.93 1.14
CA PHE A 64 15.82 0.13 1.69
C PHE A 64 16.09 1.18 0.62
N VAL A 65 16.25 2.43 1.03
CA VAL A 65 16.65 3.53 0.15
C VAL A 65 18.11 3.85 0.45
N ILE A 66 18.95 3.85 -0.59
CA ILE A 66 20.37 4.16 -0.50
C ILE A 66 20.62 5.51 -1.16
N LYS A 67 21.29 6.41 -0.43
CA LYS A 67 21.73 7.71 -0.94
C LYS A 67 23.25 7.78 -0.93
N LYS A 68 23.86 8.08 -2.08
CA LYS A 68 25.29 8.31 -2.22
C LYS A 68 25.57 9.82 -2.25
N ASN A 69 26.40 10.30 -1.33
CA ASN A 69 26.84 11.70 -1.24
C ASN A 69 28.38 11.71 -1.22
N ASN A 70 29.05 12.14 -2.30
CA ASN A 70 30.50 12.37 -2.43
C ASN A 70 31.39 11.76 -1.31
N GLY A 71 31.45 10.42 -1.25
CA GLY A 71 32.29 9.66 -0.30
C GLY A 71 31.54 8.95 0.83
N ASN A 72 30.31 9.35 1.14
CA ASN A 72 29.47 8.76 2.18
C ASN A 72 28.22 8.10 1.60
N THR A 73 27.89 6.90 2.09
CA THR A 73 26.66 6.18 1.75
C THR A 73 25.73 6.19 2.95
N GLN A 74 24.50 6.65 2.75
CA GLN A 74 23.43 6.62 3.74
C GLN A 74 22.40 5.58 3.33
N ILE A 75 21.93 4.77 4.27
CA ILE A 75 20.94 3.71 4.06
C ILE A 75 19.78 3.96 5.04
N SER A 76 18.54 3.88 4.56
CA SER A 76 17.36 3.95 5.42
C SER A 76 17.19 2.67 6.26
N ASN A 77 16.29 2.68 7.23
CA ASN A 77 15.71 1.43 7.73
C ASN A 77 14.84 0.78 6.64
N GLN A 78 14.38 -0.44 6.89
CA GLN A 78 13.40 -1.06 6.00
C GLN A 78 12.14 -0.19 5.95
N ILE A 79 11.65 0.05 4.74
CA ILE A 79 10.42 0.76 4.47
C ILE A 79 9.39 -0.26 3.97
N ASP A 80 8.25 -0.33 4.64
CA ASP A 80 7.20 -1.32 4.33
C ASP A 80 6.50 -1.02 3.01
N ILE A 81 6.39 0.27 2.66
CA ILE A 81 5.79 0.76 1.42
C ILE A 81 6.66 1.85 0.81
N ILE A 82 7.25 1.55 -0.35
CA ILE A 82 8.00 2.49 -1.18
C ILE A 82 7.24 2.63 -2.50
N ILE A 83 6.90 3.86 -2.89
CA ILE A 83 6.42 4.19 -4.24
C ILE A 83 7.57 4.87 -4.96
N TYR A 84 7.94 4.37 -6.14
CA TYR A 84 9.07 4.87 -6.90
C TYR A 84 8.75 4.87 -8.39
N ASP A 85 9.39 5.77 -9.12
CA ASP A 85 9.30 5.83 -10.57
C ASP A 85 10.02 4.61 -11.17
N ASN A 86 9.35 3.91 -12.08
CA ASN A 86 9.86 2.71 -12.75
C ASN A 86 10.12 2.93 -14.24
N THR A 87 10.13 4.17 -14.71
CA THR A 87 10.52 4.49 -16.07
C THR A 87 12.01 4.21 -16.23
N VAL A 88 12.34 3.44 -17.26
CA VAL A 88 13.71 3.04 -17.61
C VAL A 88 14.26 4.01 -18.64
#